data_AF-X2J1U0-F1
#
_entry.id   AF-X2J1U0-F1
#
_cell.length_a   1.000
_cell.length_b   1.000
_cell.length_c   1.000
_cell.angle_alpha   90.00
_cell.angle_beta   90.00
_cell.angle_gamma   90.00
#
_symmetry.space_group_name_H-M   'P 1'
#
loop_
_entity.id
_entity.type
_entity.pdbx_description
1 polymer ?
#
loop_
_entity_poly.entity_id
_entity_poly.type
_entity_poly.pdbx_seq_one_letter_code
_entity_poly.pdbx_strand_id
1 'polypeptide(L)'
;MKKVLIAGAVGTAVLFGTLSSGIPGLPAADAQVAKAASQLPNGIGGRAYLNSTGAVFTAKITLPETVKNNDSVSTPYIYSGFRASSGTEADIGLQYSKQYNVWKPLMKVGSKNEETYIEGKDKFTYNKGFRPGSTVQMTIYKNLSGNTRMTLWGTNNDGYTGRIITEIQGTNIGTISKWKTLATAAVSYESQRDAIKATFSTSFNNITIDNKAVTPVVDTQDFAKVSVAGNNVTISVNK
;
A
#
# COMPACT_ATOMS: atom_id res chain seq x y z
N MET A 1 20.72 -29.42 -61.96
CA MET A 1 19.40 -28.75 -61.80
C MET A 1 18.71 -29.29 -60.55
N LYS A 2 18.17 -28.40 -59.69
CA LYS A 2 17.13 -28.59 -58.64
C LYS A 2 17.44 -29.58 -57.48
N LYS A 3 17.62 -29.09 -56.23
CA LYS A 3 16.62 -28.88 -55.13
C LYS A 3 16.09 -30.22 -54.56
N VAL A 4 15.84 -30.50 -53.27
CA VAL A 4 15.86 -29.82 -51.95
C VAL A 4 15.57 -30.89 -50.87
N LEU A 5 16.10 -30.69 -49.64
CA LEU A 5 15.74 -31.15 -48.27
C LEU A 5 14.83 -32.37 -47.99
N ILE A 6 15.14 -33.10 -46.89
CA ILE A 6 14.51 -32.98 -45.55
C ILE A 6 15.36 -33.75 -44.53
N ALA A 7 15.85 -33.08 -43.48
CA ALA A 7 16.39 -33.70 -42.28
C ALA A 7 15.49 -33.33 -41.10
N GLY A 8 14.82 -34.32 -40.53
CA GLY A 8 14.05 -34.19 -39.29
C GLY A 8 14.96 -34.40 -38.09
N ALA A 9 15.04 -33.41 -37.21
CA ALA A 9 15.66 -33.56 -35.90
C ALA A 9 14.57 -33.48 -34.82
N VAL A 10 14.49 -34.55 -34.02
CA VAL A 10 13.60 -34.72 -32.87
C VAL A 10 14.10 -33.80 -31.75
N GLY A 11 13.34 -32.76 -31.43
CA GLY A 11 13.61 -31.88 -30.29
C GLY A 11 12.94 -32.40 -29.02
N THR A 12 13.73 -32.97 -28.12
CA THR A 12 13.30 -33.39 -26.78
C THR A 12 13.07 -32.14 -25.92
N ALA A 13 11.83 -31.93 -25.47
CA ALA A 13 11.49 -30.88 -24.51
C ALA A 13 12.05 -31.23 -23.12
N VAL A 14 12.92 -30.38 -22.58
CA VAL A 14 13.40 -30.49 -21.20
C VAL A 14 12.54 -29.58 -20.31
N LEU A 15 11.67 -30.22 -19.53
CA LEU A 15 10.87 -29.59 -18.48
C LEU A 15 11.74 -29.50 -17.21
N PHE A 16 12.34 -28.36 -16.92
CA PHE A 16 13.02 -28.12 -15.65
C PHE A 16 11.99 -27.77 -14.57
N GLY A 17 11.39 -28.80 -13.96
CA GLY A 17 10.81 -28.70 -12.62
C GLY A 17 11.92 -28.93 -11.60
N THR A 18 12.42 -27.88 -10.96
CA THR A 18 13.34 -28.03 -9.82
C THR A 18 12.54 -28.31 -8.55
N LEU A 19 12.28 -29.59 -8.26
CA LEU A 19 12.02 -30.06 -6.91
C LEU A 19 13.37 -30.22 -6.21
N SER A 20 13.65 -29.39 -5.22
CA SER A 20 14.80 -29.53 -4.34
C SER A 20 14.59 -30.75 -3.43
N SER A 21 15.15 -31.90 -3.81
CA SER A 21 15.34 -33.02 -2.87
C SER A 21 16.50 -32.67 -1.93
N GLY A 22 16.19 -32.34 -0.68
CA GLY A 22 17.19 -32.11 0.36
C GLY A 22 18.03 -33.36 0.62
N ILE A 23 19.34 -33.17 0.72
CA ILE A 23 20.31 -34.20 1.14
C ILE A 23 20.17 -34.38 2.66
N PRO A 24 20.01 -35.61 3.19
CA PRO A 24 19.93 -35.82 4.63
C PRO A 24 21.28 -35.56 5.31
N GLY A 25 21.31 -34.73 6.36
CA GLY A 25 22.46 -34.65 7.29
C GLY A 25 23.13 -33.28 7.48
N LEU A 26 22.61 -32.21 6.89
CA LEU A 26 22.98 -30.84 7.25
C LEU A 26 21.75 -30.18 7.88
N PRO A 27 21.87 -29.46 9.01
CA PRO A 27 20.79 -28.57 9.42
C PRO A 27 20.59 -27.62 8.26
N ALA A 28 19.48 -27.79 7.54
CA ALA A 28 19.04 -26.81 6.58
C ALA A 28 19.10 -25.48 7.34
N ALA A 29 19.83 -24.52 6.78
CA ALA A 29 19.62 -23.15 7.14
C ALA A 29 18.18 -22.86 6.73
N ASP A 30 17.26 -23.19 7.64
CA ASP A 30 15.90 -22.73 7.64
C ASP A 30 16.04 -21.23 7.76
N ALA A 31 16.21 -20.58 6.61
CA ALA A 31 15.77 -19.22 6.43
C ALA A 31 14.30 -19.30 6.81
N GLN A 32 14.01 -19.02 8.09
CA GLN A 32 12.67 -18.77 8.57
C GLN A 32 12.21 -17.55 7.78
N VAL A 33 11.68 -17.81 6.58
CA VAL A 33 10.80 -16.88 5.89
C VAL A 33 9.63 -16.77 6.85
N ALA A 34 9.66 -15.72 7.68
CA ALA A 34 8.59 -15.44 8.62
C ALA A 34 7.28 -15.54 7.85
N LYS A 35 6.47 -16.55 8.20
CA LYS A 35 5.20 -16.80 7.53
C LYS A 35 4.39 -15.52 7.65
N ALA A 36 4.00 -14.92 6.52
CA ALA A 36 3.16 -13.74 6.52
C ALA A 36 1.94 -14.00 7.42
N ALA A 37 1.62 -13.03 8.29
CA ALA A 37 0.47 -13.15 9.17
C ALA A 37 -0.78 -13.41 8.31
N SER A 38 -1.59 -14.39 8.71
CA SER A 38 -2.79 -14.79 7.96
C SER A 38 -3.87 -13.71 7.95
N GLN A 39 -3.85 -12.81 8.94
CA GLN A 39 -4.85 -11.76 9.12
C GLN A 39 -4.18 -10.43 9.46
N LEU A 40 -4.81 -9.33 9.05
CA LEU A 40 -4.45 -8.00 9.56
C LEU A 40 -5.09 -7.79 10.94
N PRO A 41 -4.45 -7.11 11.89
CA PRO A 41 -4.92 -7.05 13.28
C PRO A 41 -6.20 -6.22 13.50
N ASN A 42 -6.55 -5.30 12.59
CA ASN A 42 -7.65 -4.34 12.78
C ASN A 42 -8.65 -4.38 11.61
N GLY A 43 -8.96 -5.56 11.08
CA GLY A 43 -9.83 -5.75 9.92
C GLY A 43 -9.17 -6.50 8.79
N ILE A 44 -9.66 -6.34 7.56
CA ILE A 44 -9.22 -7.11 6.38
C ILE A 44 -8.41 -6.25 5.41
N GLY A 45 -7.71 -6.88 4.48
CA GLY A 45 -7.01 -6.19 3.41
C GLY A 45 -5.70 -6.84 2.96
N GLY A 46 -4.97 -6.11 2.13
CA GLY A 46 -3.66 -6.51 1.65
C GLY A 46 -2.56 -5.61 2.21
N ARG A 47 -1.38 -6.21 2.46
CA ARG A 47 -0.16 -5.51 2.86
C ARG A 47 1.02 -5.93 1.99
N ALA A 48 1.84 -4.95 1.66
CA ALA A 48 3.19 -5.19 1.15
C ALA A 48 4.19 -4.34 1.95
N TYR A 49 5.36 -4.90 2.20
CA TYR A 49 6.49 -4.18 2.80
C TYR A 49 7.43 -3.64 1.73
N LEU A 50 8.09 -2.53 2.05
CA LEU A 50 9.07 -1.85 1.21
C LEU A 50 10.37 -1.82 2.00
N ASN A 51 11.32 -2.68 1.60
CA ASN A 51 12.59 -2.88 2.32
C ASN A 51 13.56 -1.73 2.03
N SER A 52 13.29 -0.57 2.60
CA SER A 52 14.11 0.64 2.53
C SER A 52 14.07 1.38 3.87
N THR A 53 15.16 2.05 4.19
CA THR A 53 15.32 2.87 5.41
C THR A 53 15.27 4.38 5.12
N GLY A 54 14.97 4.73 3.85
CA GLY A 54 15.02 6.10 3.37
C GLY A 54 13.99 7.04 3.99
N ALA A 55 14.11 8.33 3.68
CA ALA A 55 13.39 9.41 4.36
C ALA A 55 12.14 9.91 3.62
N VAL A 56 12.13 9.83 2.29
CA VAL A 56 11.08 10.39 1.45
C VAL A 56 10.49 9.32 0.55
N PHE A 57 9.23 8.96 0.79
CA PHE A 57 8.45 8.06 -0.08
C PHE A 57 7.69 8.87 -1.13
N THR A 58 7.61 8.37 -2.36
CA THR A 58 6.67 8.87 -3.37
C THR A 58 6.00 7.72 -4.11
N ALA A 59 4.73 7.92 -4.49
CA ALA A 59 3.98 7.01 -5.37
C ALA A 59 2.80 7.72 -6.04
N LYS A 60 2.33 7.18 -7.16
CA LYS A 60 1.05 7.52 -7.77
C LYS A 60 0.00 6.50 -7.34
N ILE A 61 -0.99 6.94 -6.57
CA ILE A 61 -2.09 6.10 -6.13
C ILE A 61 -3.24 6.23 -7.13
N THR A 62 -3.66 5.12 -7.75
CA THR A 62 -4.90 5.07 -8.51
C THR A 62 -6.03 4.69 -7.56
N LEU A 63 -6.97 5.61 -7.33
CA LEU A 63 -8.10 5.40 -6.45
C LEU A 63 -9.14 4.48 -7.10
N PRO A 64 -9.86 3.67 -6.31
CA PRO A 64 -10.94 2.84 -6.85
C PRO A 64 -12.00 3.70 -7.55
N GLU A 65 -12.45 3.29 -8.73
CA GLU A 65 -13.62 3.88 -9.41
C GLU A 65 -14.90 3.62 -8.62
N THR A 66 -15.01 2.43 -8.04
CA THR A 66 -16.14 2.00 -7.22
C THR A 66 -15.66 1.46 -5.88
N VAL A 67 -16.35 1.82 -4.81
CA VAL A 67 -16.16 1.26 -3.46
C VAL A 67 -17.48 0.67 -3.00
N LYS A 68 -17.60 -0.66 -2.97
CA LYS A 68 -18.74 -1.33 -2.35
C LYS A 68 -18.41 -1.53 -0.88
N ASN A 69 -18.99 -0.74 0.01
CA ASN A 69 -18.80 -0.87 1.45
C ASN A 69 -20.18 -0.88 2.13
N ASN A 70 -20.83 -2.03 2.04
CA ASN A 70 -22.24 -2.24 2.41
C ASN A 70 -22.39 -2.75 3.85
N ASP A 71 -21.53 -2.26 4.74
CA ASP A 71 -21.62 -2.47 6.18
C ASP A 71 -21.67 -1.11 6.91
N SER A 72 -21.79 -1.18 8.24
CA SER A 72 -21.80 -0.03 9.15
C SER A 72 -20.65 -0.10 10.18
N VAL A 73 -19.68 -0.98 9.98
CA VAL A 73 -18.64 -1.29 10.99
C VAL A 73 -17.25 -0.92 10.52
N SER A 74 -17.02 -0.87 9.21
CA SER A 74 -15.70 -0.70 8.63
C SER A 74 -15.55 0.63 7.90
N THR A 75 -14.30 1.07 7.77
CA THR A 75 -13.92 2.18 6.90
C THR A 75 -12.80 1.74 5.95
N PRO A 76 -12.93 1.97 4.63
CA PRO A 76 -11.85 1.72 3.69
C PRO A 76 -10.70 2.72 3.83
N TYR A 77 -9.47 2.21 3.85
CA TYR A 77 -8.23 2.97 3.93
C TYR A 77 -7.25 2.50 2.85
N ILE A 78 -6.53 3.45 2.25
CA ILE A 78 -5.43 3.21 1.29
C ILE A 78 -4.26 4.05 1.76
N TYR A 79 -3.20 3.41 2.24
CA TYR A 79 -2.11 4.15 2.88
C TYR A 79 -0.74 3.51 2.68
N SER A 80 0.26 4.37 2.73
CA SER A 80 1.64 3.97 2.98
C SER A 80 1.98 4.25 4.43
N GLY A 81 3.21 3.96 4.83
CA GLY A 81 3.67 4.26 6.17
C GLY A 81 5.02 3.63 6.43
N PHE A 82 5.43 3.64 7.69
CA PHE A 82 6.71 3.07 8.08
C PHE A 82 6.68 2.58 9.52
N ARG A 83 7.65 1.70 9.81
CA ARG A 83 8.06 1.38 11.17
C ARG A 83 9.42 2.01 11.43
N ALA A 84 9.51 2.91 12.40
CA ALA A 84 10.78 3.44 12.88
C ALA A 84 11.57 2.36 13.66
N SER A 85 12.89 2.48 13.71
CA SER A 85 13.73 1.55 14.50
C SER A 85 13.40 1.59 16.01
N SER A 86 12.83 2.70 16.49
CA SER A 86 12.29 2.85 17.85
C SER A 86 11.01 2.04 18.10
N GLY A 87 10.42 1.43 17.07
CA GLY A 87 9.15 0.73 17.14
C GLY A 87 7.92 1.59 16.82
N THR A 88 8.07 2.90 16.62
CA THR A 88 6.98 3.79 16.22
C THR A 88 6.41 3.37 14.86
N GLU A 89 5.11 3.07 14.81
CA GLU A 89 4.38 2.80 13.57
C GLU A 89 3.71 4.07 13.05
N ALA A 90 3.72 4.25 11.74
CA ALA A 90 3.03 5.32 11.06
C ALA A 90 2.12 4.78 9.95
N ASP A 91 0.89 5.30 9.89
CA ASP A 91 -0.12 5.03 8.86
C ASP A 91 -0.49 6.37 8.21
N ILE A 92 -0.16 6.53 6.93
CA ILE A 92 -0.17 7.83 6.23
C ILE A 92 -0.72 7.63 4.81
N GLY A 93 -1.89 8.19 4.54
CA GLY A 93 -2.52 8.08 3.23
C GLY A 93 -3.93 8.65 3.18
N LEU A 94 -4.87 7.82 2.75
CA LEU A 94 -6.22 8.22 2.40
C LEU A 94 -7.27 7.33 3.08
N GLN A 95 -8.36 7.95 3.52
CA GLN A 95 -9.56 7.29 4.03
C GLN A 95 -10.76 7.58 3.13
N TYR A 96 -11.59 6.57 2.90
CA TYR A 96 -12.82 6.74 2.12
C TYR A 96 -13.94 7.31 2.99
N SER A 97 -14.61 8.34 2.48
CA SER A 97 -15.74 8.97 3.14
C SER A 97 -17.04 8.52 2.47
N LYS A 98 -17.73 7.54 3.07
CA LYS A 98 -19.02 7.01 2.56
C LYS A 98 -20.08 8.11 2.38
N GLN A 99 -20.12 9.09 3.28
CA GLN A 99 -21.06 10.22 3.22
C GLN A 99 -20.87 11.11 2.00
N TYR A 100 -19.63 11.32 1.55
CA TYR A 100 -19.30 12.29 0.50
C TYR A 100 -18.76 11.66 -0.78
N ASN A 101 -18.61 10.33 -0.80
CA ASN A 101 -18.04 9.56 -1.92
C ASN A 101 -16.69 10.14 -2.41
N VAL A 102 -15.76 10.37 -1.49
CA VAL A 102 -14.42 10.92 -1.75
C VAL A 102 -13.38 10.30 -0.84
N TRP A 103 -12.11 10.42 -1.24
CA TRP A 103 -10.95 10.04 -0.43
C TRP A 103 -10.32 11.28 0.22
N LYS A 104 -10.04 11.20 1.53
CA LYS A 104 -9.51 12.33 2.33
C LYS A 104 -8.20 11.95 3.00
N PRO A 105 -7.34 12.92 3.37
CA PRO A 105 -6.14 12.64 4.15
C PRO A 105 -6.41 11.81 5.41
N LEU A 106 -5.43 10.98 5.76
CA LEU A 106 -5.33 10.25 7.01
C LEU A 106 -3.86 10.21 7.42
N MET A 107 -3.55 10.65 8.64
CA MET A 107 -2.22 10.49 9.24
C MET A 107 -2.31 10.07 10.70
N LYS A 108 -1.54 9.05 11.06
CA LYS A 108 -1.25 8.66 12.44
C LYS A 108 0.21 8.25 12.55
N VAL A 109 0.92 8.77 13.55
CA VAL A 109 2.34 8.49 13.81
C VAL A 109 2.53 8.22 15.30
N GLY A 110 2.67 6.94 15.65
CA GLY A 110 2.65 6.48 17.04
C GLY A 110 1.32 6.81 17.71
N SER A 111 1.37 7.52 18.84
CA SER A 111 0.19 8.01 19.55
C SER A 111 -0.42 9.29 18.95
N LYS A 112 0.29 9.97 18.04
CA LYS A 112 -0.14 11.26 17.49
C LYS A 112 -1.00 11.08 16.25
N ASN A 113 -2.17 11.71 16.26
CA ASN A 113 -3.17 11.65 15.19
C ASN A 113 -3.86 13.01 14.94
N GLU A 114 -3.37 14.10 15.55
CA GLU A 114 -3.86 15.45 15.33
C GLU A 114 -3.21 16.04 14.07
N GLU A 115 -4.00 16.12 13.01
CA GLU A 115 -3.58 16.62 11.70
C GLU A 115 -3.55 18.16 11.67
N THR A 116 -2.46 18.72 11.16
CA THR A 116 -2.37 20.12 10.77
C THR A 116 -2.43 20.24 9.25
N TYR A 117 -3.39 20.99 8.71
CA TYR A 117 -3.47 21.27 7.28
C TYR A 117 -2.75 22.58 6.97
N ILE A 118 -1.62 22.48 6.27
CA ILE A 118 -0.80 23.64 5.87
C ILE A 118 -1.38 24.32 4.64
N GLU A 119 -1.90 23.52 3.71
CA GLU A 119 -2.43 23.98 2.42
C GLU A 119 -3.61 23.08 2.01
N GLY A 120 -4.60 23.62 1.29
CA GLY A 120 -5.60 22.81 0.59
C GLY A 120 -6.77 22.28 1.42
N LYS A 121 -6.89 22.69 2.69
CA LYS A 121 -7.97 22.27 3.61
C LYS A 121 -9.35 22.40 2.95
N ASP A 122 -9.68 23.56 2.39
CA ASP A 122 -11.00 23.85 1.81
C ASP A 122 -11.28 23.12 0.49
N LYS A 123 -10.27 22.45 -0.07
CA LYS A 123 -10.36 21.77 -1.37
C LYS A 123 -10.41 20.25 -1.26
N PHE A 124 -9.91 19.68 -0.15
CA PHE A 124 -9.75 18.22 0.00
C PHE A 124 -10.17 17.67 1.37
N THR A 125 -10.88 18.46 2.19
CA THR A 125 -11.42 18.01 3.49
C THR A 125 -12.91 18.32 3.64
N TYR A 126 -13.51 17.97 4.78
CA TYR A 126 -14.93 18.17 5.09
C TYR A 126 -15.87 17.56 4.05
N ASN A 127 -16.56 18.33 3.21
CA ASN A 127 -17.43 17.81 2.14
C ASN A 127 -16.70 17.60 0.81
N LYS A 128 -15.39 17.87 0.77
CA LYS A 128 -14.52 17.66 -0.38
C LYS A 128 -13.48 16.57 -0.12
N GLY A 129 -12.90 16.08 -1.20
CA GLY A 129 -11.82 15.09 -1.20
C GLY A 129 -11.51 14.64 -2.61
N PHE A 130 -10.48 13.79 -2.77
CA PHE A 130 -10.11 13.23 -4.06
C PHE A 130 -11.24 12.36 -4.61
N ARG A 131 -11.59 12.58 -5.88
CA ARG A 131 -12.73 11.89 -6.51
C ARG A 131 -12.40 10.42 -6.80
N PRO A 132 -13.39 9.50 -6.75
CA PRO A 132 -13.22 8.11 -7.19
C PRO A 132 -12.61 8.00 -8.59
N GLY A 133 -11.84 6.94 -8.83
CA GLY A 133 -11.17 6.69 -10.12
C GLY A 133 -10.02 7.63 -10.49
N SER A 134 -9.78 8.69 -9.71
CA SER A 134 -8.68 9.62 -9.98
C SER A 134 -7.33 9.08 -9.54
N THR A 135 -6.26 9.67 -10.07
CA THR A 135 -4.89 9.42 -9.62
C THR A 135 -4.44 10.52 -8.68
N VAL A 136 -3.82 10.13 -7.56
CA VAL A 136 -3.23 11.03 -6.56
C VAL A 136 -1.73 10.79 -6.49
N GLN A 137 -0.94 11.82 -6.77
CA GLN A 137 0.49 11.78 -6.49
C GLN A 137 0.69 12.03 -4.99
N MET A 138 1.31 11.09 -4.30
CA MET A 138 1.61 11.16 -2.88
C MET A 138 3.12 11.30 -2.67
N THR A 139 3.49 12.16 -1.73
CA THR A 139 4.85 12.27 -1.18
C THR A 139 4.76 12.27 0.34
N ILE A 140 5.55 11.43 1.01
CA ILE A 140 5.63 11.37 2.47
C ILE A 140 7.07 11.68 2.89
N TYR A 141 7.23 12.68 3.73
CA TYR A 141 8.48 13.00 4.42
C TYR A 141 8.36 12.49 5.85
N LYS A 142 9.22 11.53 6.25
CA LYS A 142 9.19 11.03 7.63
C LYS A 142 9.49 12.11 8.67
N ASN A 143 10.31 13.09 8.30
CA ASN A 143 10.77 14.14 9.18
C ASN A 143 11.20 15.35 8.34
N LEU A 144 10.43 16.42 8.40
CA LEU A 144 10.71 17.72 7.83
C LEU A 144 10.59 18.75 8.95
N SER A 145 11.72 19.29 9.41
CA SER A 145 11.79 20.20 10.57
C SER A 145 11.12 19.65 11.84
N GLY A 146 11.21 18.34 12.08
CA GLY A 146 10.61 17.67 13.24
C GLY A 146 9.20 17.10 13.00
N ASN A 147 8.58 17.39 11.87
CA ASN A 147 7.21 16.99 11.55
C ASN A 147 7.17 15.85 10.53
N THR A 148 6.18 14.97 10.61
CA THR A 148 5.92 14.00 9.53
C THR A 148 4.94 14.66 8.58
N ARG A 149 5.28 14.79 7.30
CA ARG A 149 4.48 15.49 6.30
C ARG A 149 4.01 14.55 5.20
N MET A 150 2.74 14.67 4.82
CA MET A 150 2.18 14.11 3.60
C MET A 150 1.75 15.25 2.67
N THR A 151 2.18 15.17 1.41
CA THR A 151 1.72 16.03 0.34
C THR A 151 0.96 15.18 -0.67
N LEU A 152 -0.25 15.61 -1.02
CA LEU A 152 -1.08 14.95 -2.02
C LEU A 152 -1.42 15.93 -3.14
N TRP A 153 -1.28 15.49 -4.39
CA TRP A 153 -1.69 16.24 -5.58
C TRP A 153 -2.67 15.43 -6.42
N GLY A 154 -3.80 16.01 -6.77
CA GLY A 154 -4.85 15.33 -7.53
C GLY A 154 -6.10 16.17 -7.71
N THR A 155 -7.19 15.54 -8.15
CA THR A 155 -8.45 16.22 -8.48
C THR A 155 -9.53 15.90 -7.46
N ASN A 156 -10.23 16.92 -6.96
CA ASN A 156 -11.33 16.74 -6.02
C ASN A 156 -12.67 16.43 -6.72
N ASN A 157 -13.72 16.25 -5.94
CA ASN A 157 -15.09 15.99 -6.41
C ASN A 157 -15.76 17.14 -7.19
N ASP A 158 -15.21 18.35 -7.17
CA ASP A 158 -15.68 19.48 -7.98
C ASP A 158 -14.88 19.66 -9.29
N GLY A 159 -13.89 18.80 -9.54
CA GLY A 159 -12.99 18.93 -10.69
C GLY A 159 -11.80 19.87 -10.46
N TYR A 160 -11.66 20.48 -9.27
CA TYR A 160 -10.48 21.25 -8.93
C TYR A 160 -9.25 20.34 -8.81
N THR A 161 -8.19 20.65 -9.54
CA THR A 161 -6.90 19.94 -9.46
C THR A 161 -5.88 20.79 -8.73
N GLY A 162 -5.31 20.26 -7.65
CA GLY A 162 -4.38 20.99 -6.82
C GLY A 162 -3.78 20.13 -5.72
N ARG A 163 -3.36 20.77 -4.64
CA ARG A 163 -2.59 20.17 -3.55
C ARG A 163 -3.28 20.27 -2.21
N ILE A 164 -3.04 19.29 -1.35
CA ILE A 164 -3.20 19.39 0.11
C ILE A 164 -1.89 18.95 0.79
N ILE A 165 -1.48 19.71 1.80
CA ILE A 165 -0.30 19.42 2.62
C ILE A 165 -0.77 19.23 4.06
N THR A 166 -0.47 18.07 4.63
CA THR A 166 -0.90 17.66 5.97
C THR A 166 0.31 17.23 6.78
N GLU A 167 0.33 17.58 8.06
CA GLU A 167 1.38 17.19 9.00
C GLU A 167 0.83 16.59 10.29
N ILE A 168 1.63 15.70 10.88
CA ILE A 168 1.61 15.42 12.32
C ILE A 168 2.87 16.08 12.92
N GLN A 169 2.66 17.05 13.80
CA GLN A 169 3.74 17.90 14.32
C GLN A 169 4.56 17.21 15.43
N GLY A 170 5.84 17.55 15.51
CA GLY A 170 6.76 17.13 16.57
C GLY A 170 6.90 15.60 16.66
N THR A 171 6.84 14.89 15.54
CA THR A 171 6.99 13.42 15.52
C THR A 171 8.45 13.00 15.65
N ASN A 172 9.39 13.85 15.22
CA ASN A 172 10.83 13.69 15.38
C ASN A 172 11.35 12.29 14.98
N ILE A 173 10.81 11.74 13.88
CA ILE A 173 11.15 10.38 13.44
C ILE A 173 12.62 10.29 13.05
N GLY A 174 13.32 9.33 13.65
CA GLY A 174 14.71 9.00 13.37
C GLY A 174 14.86 7.99 12.23
N THR A 175 15.61 6.91 12.49
CA THR A 175 15.85 5.86 11.49
C THR A 175 14.60 5.01 11.24
N ILE A 176 14.41 4.58 10.00
CA ILE A 176 13.30 3.70 9.58
C ILE A 176 13.83 2.29 9.45
N SER A 177 13.08 1.31 9.96
CA SER A 177 13.33 -0.11 9.74
C SER A 177 12.85 -0.55 8.36
N LYS A 178 11.60 -0.24 8.03
CA LYS A 178 10.99 -0.49 6.71
C LYS A 178 9.77 0.39 6.48
N TRP A 179 9.45 0.58 5.21
CA TRP A 179 8.20 1.20 4.78
C TRP A 179 7.14 0.11 4.52
N LYS A 180 5.88 0.51 4.42
CA LYS A 180 4.73 -0.36 4.14
C LYS A 180 3.72 0.33 3.23
N THR A 181 2.93 -0.46 2.50
CA THR A 181 1.79 -0.04 1.68
C THR A 181 0.64 -1.01 1.91
N LEU A 182 -0.56 -0.47 2.14
CA LEU A 182 -1.75 -1.24 2.48
C LEU A 182 -3.00 -0.69 1.81
N ALA A 183 -3.96 -1.58 1.57
CA ALA A 183 -5.35 -1.24 1.33
C ALA A 183 -6.23 -2.14 2.21
N THR A 184 -7.05 -1.52 3.06
CA THR A 184 -7.76 -2.23 4.14
C THR A 184 -9.20 -1.76 4.29
N ALA A 185 -10.06 -2.62 4.81
CA ALA A 185 -11.31 -2.20 5.44
C ALA A 185 -11.15 -2.47 6.94
N ALA A 186 -10.94 -1.41 7.72
CA ALA A 186 -10.58 -1.53 9.12
C ALA A 186 -11.76 -1.26 10.06
N VAL A 187 -11.72 -1.91 11.22
CA VAL A 187 -12.76 -1.87 12.26
C VAL A 187 -12.14 -1.41 13.58
N SER A 188 -12.97 -0.93 14.50
CA SER A 188 -12.50 -0.49 15.84
C SER A 188 -12.26 -1.66 16.79
N TYR A 189 -13.02 -2.75 16.62
CA TYR A 189 -12.95 -3.92 17.49
C TYR A 189 -12.88 -5.20 16.66
N GLU A 190 -12.08 -6.16 17.10
CA GLU A 190 -11.88 -7.44 16.40
C GLU A 190 -13.18 -8.24 16.20
N SER A 191 -14.12 -8.16 17.15
CA SER A 191 -15.44 -8.80 17.04
C SER A 191 -16.27 -8.32 15.85
N GLN A 192 -15.90 -7.20 15.23
CA GLN A 192 -16.59 -6.65 14.06
C GLN A 192 -16.07 -7.23 12.73
N ARG A 193 -14.96 -8.01 12.74
CA ARG A 193 -14.30 -8.51 11.53
C ARG A 193 -15.24 -9.27 10.59
N ASP A 194 -16.07 -10.15 11.14
CA ASP A 194 -16.95 -11.00 10.33
C ASP A 194 -18.06 -10.22 9.64
N ALA A 195 -18.42 -9.05 10.16
CA ALA A 195 -19.44 -8.18 9.60
C ALA A 195 -18.93 -7.27 8.46
N ILE A 196 -17.62 -7.27 8.19
CA ILE A 196 -17.03 -6.46 7.12
C ILE A 196 -17.55 -6.94 5.75
N LYS A 197 -18.03 -6.00 4.94
CA LYS A 197 -18.43 -6.19 3.53
C LYS A 197 -17.80 -5.10 2.68
N ALA A 198 -16.71 -5.42 2.00
CA ALA A 198 -15.90 -4.45 1.29
C ALA A 198 -15.33 -5.01 -0.02
N THR A 199 -15.61 -4.34 -1.13
CA THR A 199 -15.00 -4.60 -2.44
C THR A 199 -14.46 -3.31 -3.05
N PHE A 200 -13.14 -3.22 -3.22
CA PHE A 200 -12.47 -2.10 -3.90
C PHE A 200 -11.05 -2.51 -4.32
N SER A 201 -10.49 -1.83 -5.31
CA SER A 201 -9.14 -2.12 -5.81
C SER A 201 -8.36 -0.82 -6.06
N THR A 202 -7.11 -0.79 -5.61
CA THR A 202 -6.21 0.35 -5.78
C THR A 202 -4.84 -0.11 -6.26
N SER A 203 -4.08 0.82 -6.84
CA SER A 203 -2.68 0.57 -7.20
C SER A 203 -1.79 1.69 -6.69
N PHE A 204 -0.64 1.32 -6.14
CA PHE A 204 0.48 2.20 -5.86
C PHE A 204 1.52 2.00 -6.97
N ASN A 205 1.65 2.99 -7.83
CA ASN A 205 2.53 2.94 -9.00
C ASN A 205 3.76 3.84 -8.82
N ASN A 206 4.85 3.49 -9.50
CA ASN A 206 6.12 4.21 -9.49
C ASN A 206 6.62 4.49 -8.07
N ILE A 207 6.61 3.47 -7.21
CA ILE A 207 7.06 3.62 -5.83
C ILE A 207 8.55 3.94 -5.82
N THR A 208 8.91 5.04 -5.19
CA THR A 208 10.30 5.38 -4.90
C THR A 208 10.47 5.78 -3.45
N ILE A 209 11.65 5.50 -2.90
CA ILE A 209 12.09 6.00 -1.61
C ILE A 209 13.48 6.62 -1.81
N ASP A 210 13.63 7.89 -1.43
CA ASP A 210 14.82 8.72 -1.70
C ASP A 210 15.22 8.67 -3.19
N ASN A 211 14.23 8.83 -4.07
CA ASN A 211 14.35 8.79 -5.54
C ASN A 211 14.85 7.45 -6.12
N LYS A 212 14.92 6.38 -5.33
CA LYS A 212 15.25 5.03 -5.79
C LYS A 212 13.99 4.20 -5.91
N ALA A 213 13.81 3.52 -7.05
CA ALA A 213 12.70 2.59 -7.22
C ALA A 213 12.77 1.46 -6.19
N VAL A 214 11.65 1.16 -5.52
CA VAL A 214 11.57 0.08 -4.53
C VAL A 214 10.50 -0.91 -4.93
N THR A 215 10.89 -2.17 -5.13
CA THR A 215 9.97 -3.28 -5.40
C THR A 215 9.33 -3.73 -4.10
N PRO A 216 7.99 -3.65 -3.95
CA PRO A 216 7.29 -4.15 -2.77
C PRO A 216 7.40 -5.67 -2.62
N VAL A 217 7.40 -6.16 -1.38
CA VAL A 217 7.33 -7.58 -1.06
C VAL A 217 5.96 -7.87 -0.46
N VAL A 218 5.22 -8.79 -1.09
CA VAL A 218 3.90 -9.23 -0.62
C VAL A 218 4.00 -9.78 0.80
N ASP A 219 3.05 -9.41 1.65
CA ASP A 219 2.94 -9.89 3.03
C ASP A 219 1.51 -10.45 3.25
N THR A 220 0.69 -9.84 4.10
CA THR A 220 -0.66 -10.33 4.39
C THR A 220 -1.63 -10.14 3.21
N GLN A 221 -2.43 -11.19 2.96
CA GLN A 221 -3.52 -11.24 1.98
C GLN A 221 -4.80 -11.75 2.66
N ASP A 222 -5.49 -10.87 3.39
CA ASP A 222 -6.66 -11.19 4.21
C ASP A 222 -7.92 -10.66 3.51
N PHE A 223 -8.69 -11.53 2.85
CA PHE A 223 -9.75 -11.13 1.91
C PHE A 223 -9.29 -10.09 0.87
N ALA A 224 -8.05 -10.24 0.42
CA ALA A 224 -7.46 -9.39 -0.60
C ALA A 224 -6.49 -10.16 -1.49
N LYS A 225 -6.33 -9.69 -2.72
CA LYS A 225 -5.28 -10.13 -3.64
C LYS A 225 -4.25 -9.02 -3.78
N VAL A 226 -2.98 -9.35 -3.57
CA VAL A 226 -1.86 -8.41 -3.72
C VAL A 226 -1.01 -8.85 -4.90
N SER A 227 -0.84 -7.99 -5.90
CA SER A 227 -0.05 -8.27 -7.11
C SER A 227 1.06 -7.24 -7.27
N VAL A 228 2.31 -7.69 -7.31
CA VAL A 228 3.50 -6.84 -7.46
C VAL A 228 4.06 -6.99 -8.87
N ALA A 229 4.43 -5.86 -9.48
CA ALA A 229 5.12 -5.82 -10.77
C ALA A 229 6.17 -4.69 -10.77
N GLY A 230 7.44 -5.05 -10.54
CA GLY A 230 8.50 -4.05 -10.33
C GLY A 230 8.21 -3.17 -9.11
N ASN A 231 8.39 -1.85 -9.25
CA ASN A 231 8.07 -0.89 -8.19
C ASN A 231 6.59 -0.47 -8.14
N ASN A 232 5.69 -1.39 -8.48
CA ASN A 232 4.24 -1.18 -8.48
C ASN A 232 3.56 -2.30 -7.70
N VAL A 233 2.46 -1.98 -7.01
CA VAL A 233 1.61 -2.95 -6.34
C VAL A 233 0.14 -2.60 -6.52
N THR A 234 -0.66 -3.60 -6.90
CA THR A 234 -2.12 -3.55 -6.92
C THR A 234 -2.66 -4.37 -5.76
N ILE A 235 -3.60 -3.79 -5.00
CA ILE A 235 -4.27 -4.45 -3.88
C ILE A 235 -5.77 -4.40 -4.14
N SER A 236 -6.38 -5.58 -4.31
CA SER A 236 -7.81 -5.74 -4.53
C SER A 236 -8.44 -6.41 -3.31
N VAL A 237 -9.21 -5.65 -2.53
CA VAL A 237 -9.95 -6.13 -1.36
C VAL A 237 -11.33 -6.63 -1.81
N ASN A 238 -11.74 -7.81 -1.33
CA ASN A 238 -13.04 -8.38 -1.62
C ASN A 238 -13.51 -9.34 -0.51
N LYS A 239 -14.49 -8.89 0.28
CA LYS A 239 -15.25 -9.69 1.26
C LYS A 239 -16.73 -9.37 1.17
#